data_AF-A0A933RGY2-F1
#
_entry.id   AF-A0A933RGY2-F1
#
_cell.length_a   1.000
_cell.length_b   1.000
_cell.length_c   1.000
_cell.angle_alpha   90.00
_cell.angle_beta   90.00
_cell.angle_gamma   90.00
#
_symmetry.space_group_name_H-M   'P 1'
#
loop_
_entity.id
_entity.type
_entity.pdbx_description
1 polymer ?
#
loop_
_entity_poly.entity_id
_entity_poly.type
_entity_poly.pdbx_seq_one_letter_code
_entity_poly.pdbx_strand_id
1 'polypeptide(L)'
;MRTPSTGREIFLEAEPDKVYKDRETGEPLEVVGKVIPLAPSPSTLPWAVENLRFCNWCDQLAQKDLNDCPTCGRRMAPLAQPAG
;
A
#
# COMPACT_ATOMS: atom_id res chain seq x y z
N MET A 1 -2.54 0.50 -12.12
CA MET A 1 -3.93 0.56 -12.61
C MET A 1 -4.05 -0.29 -13.86
N ARG A 2 -5.24 -0.82 -14.14
CA ARG A 2 -5.45 -1.80 -15.21
C ARG A 2 -6.62 -1.40 -16.10
N THR A 3 -6.46 -1.54 -17.41
CA THR A 3 -7.55 -1.42 -18.39
C THR A 3 -8.38 -2.71 -18.38
N PRO A 4 -9.69 -2.68 -18.12
CA PRO A 4 -10.48 -3.90 -17.91
C PRO A 4 -10.49 -4.86 -19.11
N SER A 5 -10.67 -4.33 -20.32
CA SER A 5 -10.84 -5.14 -21.52
C SER A 5 -9.54 -5.76 -22.04
N THR A 6 -8.43 -5.03 -21.96
CA THR A 6 -7.13 -5.43 -22.52
C THR A 6 -6.17 -6.01 -21.48
N GLY A 7 -6.42 -5.73 -20.20
CA GLY A 7 -5.53 -6.09 -19.11
C GLY A 7 -4.22 -5.29 -19.07
N ARG A 8 -4.05 -4.26 -19.91
CA ARG A 8 -2.86 -3.39 -19.87
C ARG A 8 -2.73 -2.73 -18.50
N GLU A 9 -1.53 -2.72 -17.94
CA GLU A 9 -1.24 -2.10 -16.66
C GLU A 9 -0.31 -0.90 -16.75
N ILE A 10 -0.54 0.09 -15.90
CA ILE A 10 0.30 1.27 -15.76
C ILE A 10 0.53 1.62 -14.28
N PHE A 11 1.71 2.15 -13.96
CA PHE A 11 2.04 2.74 -12.66
C PHE A 11 2.06 4.26 -12.77
N LEU A 12 1.34 4.94 -11.89
CA LEU A 12 1.30 6.40 -11.82
C LEU A 12 0.95 6.89 -10.41
N GLU A 13 1.36 8.11 -10.09
CA GLU A 13 0.90 8.81 -8.88
C GLU A 13 -0.53 9.29 -9.10
N ALA A 14 -1.47 8.58 -8.49
CA ALA A 14 -2.90 8.82 -8.66
C ALA A 14 -3.38 9.94 -7.73
N GLU A 15 -4.11 10.90 -8.27
CA GLU A 15 -4.87 11.88 -7.50
C GLU A 15 -6.11 11.21 -6.88
N PRO A 16 -6.47 11.56 -5.64
CA PRO A 16 -7.73 11.13 -5.05
C PRO A 16 -8.92 11.50 -5.94
N ASP A 17 -9.89 10.60 -6.05
CA ASP A 17 -11.17 10.78 -6.76
C ASP A 17 -11.09 11.04 -8.28
N LYS A 18 -9.89 11.03 -8.87
CA LYS A 18 -9.69 11.21 -10.30
C LYS A 18 -9.94 9.91 -11.08
N VAL A 19 -10.82 9.98 -12.08
CA VAL A 19 -11.04 8.87 -13.02
C VAL A 19 -10.03 8.97 -14.15
N TYR A 20 -9.06 8.05 -14.15
CA TYR A 20 -8.10 7.90 -15.24
C TYR A 20 -8.71 7.03 -16.34
N LYS A 21 -8.43 7.37 -17.60
CA LYS A 21 -8.92 6.63 -18.76
C LYS A 21 -7.77 6.08 -19.60
N ASP A 22 -7.96 4.89 -20.14
CA ASP A 22 -7.08 4.31 -21.14
C ASP A 22 -7.08 5.18 -22.41
N ARG A 23 -5.91 5.50 -22.94
CA ARG A 23 -5.78 6.41 -24.10
C ARG A 23 -6.32 5.79 -25.39
N GLU A 24 -6.28 4.47 -25.53
CA GLU A 24 -6.68 3.77 -26.76
C GLU A 24 -8.15 3.38 -26.71
N THR A 25 -8.63 2.84 -25.58
CA THR A 25 -10.00 2.34 -25.45
C THR A 25 -10.96 3.39 -24.87
N GLY A 26 -10.46 4.40 -24.15
CA GLY A 26 -11.26 5.39 -23.44
C GLY A 26 -11.91 4.86 -22.15
N GLU A 27 -11.68 3.60 -21.80
CA GLU A 27 -12.25 2.95 -20.62
C GLU A 27 -11.66 3.51 -19.32
N PRO A 28 -12.44 3.60 -18.23
CA PRO A 28 -11.91 3.89 -16.91
C PRO A 28 -10.88 2.83 -16.48
N LEU A 29 -9.72 3.28 -16.01
CA LEU A 29 -8.69 2.41 -15.44
C LEU A 29 -9.05 2.05 -13.99
N GLU A 30 -8.87 0.79 -13.63
CA GLU A 30 -9.12 0.29 -12.29
C GLU A 30 -7.86 0.29 -11.43
N VAL A 31 -7.98 0.71 -10.17
CA VAL A 31 -6.89 0.61 -9.20
C VAL A 31 -6.81 -0.80 -8.66
N VAL A 32 -5.91 -1.60 -9.22
CA VAL A 32 -5.70 -3.01 -8.83
C VAL A 32 -4.64 -3.19 -7.73
N GLY A 33 -3.91 -2.14 -7.37
CA GLY A 33 -2.84 -2.20 -6.38
C GLY A 33 -2.28 -0.83 -6.04
N LYS A 34 -1.48 -0.77 -4.98
CA LYS A 34 -0.77 0.43 -4.53
C LYS A 34 0.67 0.07 -4.20
N VAL A 35 1.61 0.93 -4.57
CA VAL A 35 3.00 0.80 -4.12
C VAL A 35 3.07 1.38 -2.71
N ILE A 36 3.56 0.57 -1.78
CA ILE A 36 3.78 0.97 -0.39
C ILE A 36 5.29 1.10 -0.11
N PRO A 37 5.69 1.98 0.83
CA PRO A 37 4.84 2.88 1.60
C PRO A 37 4.35 4.05 0.74
N LEU A 38 3.08 4.44 0.91
CA LEU A 38 2.55 5.63 0.25
C LEU A 38 3.16 6.88 0.90
N ALA A 39 3.72 7.77 0.11
CA ALA A 39 4.12 9.08 0.60
C ALA A 39 2.87 9.94 0.89
N PRO A 40 2.88 10.78 1.94
CA PRO A 40 3.87 10.81 3.01
C PRO A 40 3.70 9.61 3.95
N SER A 41 4.77 8.87 4.22
CA SER A 41 4.75 7.80 5.23
C SER A 41 5.10 8.39 6.59
N PRO A 42 4.32 8.11 7.65
CA PRO A 42 4.68 8.50 9.01
C PRO A 42 5.84 7.69 9.59
N SER A 43 6.26 6.60 8.92
CA SER A 43 7.42 5.81 9.34
C SER A 43 8.73 6.48 8.95
N THR A 44 9.71 6.39 9.83
CA THR A 44 11.08 6.86 9.61
C THR A 44 12.05 5.72 9.28
N LEU A 45 11.60 4.46 9.35
CA LEU A 45 12.42 3.30 9.02
C LEU A 45 12.51 3.04 7.50
N PRO A 46 13.68 2.63 6.99
CA PRO A 46 13.82 2.11 5.62
C PRO A 46 12.90 0.90 5.37
N TRP A 47 12.42 0.75 4.14
CA TRP A 47 11.62 -0.40 3.72
C TRP A 47 12.51 -1.63 3.50
N ALA A 48 12.96 -2.24 4.60
CA ALA A 48 13.82 -3.42 4.64
C ALA A 48 13.20 -4.49 5.55
N VAL A 49 13.49 -5.77 5.29
CA VAL A 49 12.83 -6.92 5.96
C VAL A 49 12.90 -6.81 7.49
N GLU A 50 14.05 -6.41 8.03
CA GLU A 50 14.31 -6.20 9.45
C GLU A 50 13.45 -5.10 10.09
N ASN A 51 12.93 -4.17 9.29
CA ASN A 51 12.07 -3.06 9.73
C ASN A 51 10.58 -3.33 9.51
N LEU A 52 10.23 -4.50 8.96
CA LEU A 52 8.85 -4.86 8.65
C LEU A 52 8.28 -5.86 9.66
N ARG A 53 6.96 -5.80 9.80
CA ARG A 53 6.13 -6.70 10.61
C ARG A 53 4.86 -7.04 9.85
N PHE A 54 4.26 -8.18 10.16
CA PHE A 54 2.93 -8.51 9.69
C PHE A 54 1.87 -7.73 10.50
N CYS A 55 0.89 -7.18 9.79
CA CYS A 55 -0.35 -6.74 10.41
C CYS A 55 -1.15 -7.97 10.83
N ASN A 56 -1.46 -8.10 12.12
CA ASN A 56 -2.25 -9.22 12.66
C ASN A 56 -3.73 -9.23 12.23
N TRP A 57 -4.15 -8.35 11.32
CA TRP A 57 -5.51 -8.26 10.81
C TRP A 57 -5.65 -8.60 9.33
N CYS A 58 -4.67 -8.24 8.50
CA CYS A 58 -4.74 -8.43 7.04
C CYS A 58 -3.48 -9.06 6.44
N ASP A 59 -2.52 -9.45 7.28
CA ASP A 59 -1.25 -10.09 6.92
C ASP A 59 -0.38 -9.29 5.94
N GLN A 60 -0.68 -8.00 5.74
CA GLN A 60 0.16 -7.09 4.96
C GLN A 60 1.39 -6.66 5.76
N LEU A 61 2.47 -6.38 5.05
CA LEU A 61 3.70 -5.85 5.64
C LEU A 61 3.51 -4.38 6.02
N ALA A 62 3.92 -4.03 7.24
CA ALA A 62 3.95 -2.67 7.76
C ALA A 62 5.29 -2.41 8.45
N GLN A 63 5.71 -1.15 8.52
CA GLN A 63 6.93 -0.76 9.25
C GLN A 63 6.71 -0.90 10.77
N LYS A 64 7.76 -1.33 11.49
CA LYS A 64 7.71 -1.68 12.92
C LYS A 64 7.45 -0.49 13.85
N ASP A 65 7.76 0.72 13.41
CA ASP A 65 7.52 1.98 14.12
C ASP A 65 6.08 2.49 13.96
N LEU A 66 5.25 1.84 13.12
CA LEU A 66 3.84 2.16 12.97
C LEU A 66 2.97 1.39 13.98
N ASN A 67 2.01 2.10 14.57
CA ASN A 67 0.97 1.50 15.40
C ASN A 67 -0.25 1.08 14.56
N ASP A 68 -0.57 1.82 13.50
CA ASP A 68 -1.71 1.58 12.63
C ASP A 68 -1.24 1.03 11.27
N CYS A 69 -1.91 0.02 10.74
CA CYS A 69 -1.54 -0.59 9.47
C CYS A 69 -1.79 0.39 8.30
N PRO A 70 -0.79 0.70 7.46
CA PRO A 70 -0.97 1.62 6.33
C PRO A 70 -1.90 1.07 5.22
N THR A 71 -2.15 -0.25 5.23
CA THR A 71 -3.00 -0.88 4.21
C THR A 71 -4.47 -0.99 4.64
N CYS A 72 -4.74 -1.40 5.89
CA CYS A 72 -6.12 -1.59 6.38
C CYS A 72 -6.60 -0.57 7.41
N GLY A 73 -5.72 0.33 7.89
CA GLY A 73 -6.04 1.39 8.85
C GLY A 73 -6.28 0.93 10.29
N ARG A 74 -6.22 -0.39 10.57
CA ARG A 74 -6.44 -0.92 11.92
C ARG A 74 -5.18 -0.84 12.77
N ARG A 75 -5.38 -0.59 14.07
CA ARG A 75 -4.30 -0.64 15.06
C ARG A 75 -3.77 -2.06 15.22
N MET A 76 -2.46 -2.22 15.05
CA MET A 76 -1.76 -3.49 15.17
C MET A 76 -1.46 -3.83 16.64
N ALA A 77 -1.34 -5.12 16.94
CA ALA A 77 -0.88 -5.59 18.24
C ALA A 77 0.52 -5.02 18.57
N PRO A 78 0.90 -4.89 19.85
CA PRO A 78 2.27 -4.53 20.19
C PRO A 78 3.27 -5.56 19.66
N LEU A 79 4.47 -5.12 19.29
CA LEU A 79 5.58 -6.05 19.04
C LEU A 79 6.01 -6.68 20.37
N ALA A 80 6.32 -7.97 20.36
CA ALA A 80 6.90 -8.63 21.52
C ALA A 80 8.22 -7.93 21.88
N GLN A 81 8.41 -7.60 23.16
CA GLN A 81 9.71 -7.14 23.63
C GLN A 81 10.66 -8.35 23.65
N PRO A 82 11.91 -8.22 23.19
CA PRO A 82 12.90 -9.26 23.43
C PRO A 82 13.04 -9.47 24.94
N ALA A 83 13.11 -10.73 25.37
CA ALA A 83 13.47 -11.05 26.75
C ALA A 83 14.88 -10.46 27.00
N GLY A 84 14.99 -9.59 28.00
CA GLY A 84 16.24 -8.90 28.35
C GLY A 84 17.30 -9.83 28.89
#